data_AF-A0A353PL94-F1
#
_entry.id   AF-A0A353PL94-F1
#
_cell.length_a   1.000
_cell.length_b   1.000
_cell.length_c   1.000
_cell.angle_alpha   90.00
_cell.angle_beta   90.00
_cell.angle_gamma   90.00
#
_symmetry.space_group_name_H-M   'P 1'
#
loop_
_entity.id
_entity.type
_entity.pdbx_description
1 polymer ?
#
loop_
_entity_poly.entity_id
_entity_poly.type
_entity_poly.pdbx_seq_one_letter_code
_entity_poly.pdbx_strand_id
1 'polypeptide(L)'
;MKQLRYNKSSEEIKYLLDKDASLDFLFSLKDEIVVNIDDNYFLSLAGIIIAQQLSSKVANVIFKRLENMFHQDVTAQKILDAKDEDLRSIGLSHQKIKYLRSLAECHAQK
;
A
#
# COMPACT_ATOMS: atom_id res chain seq x y z
N MET A 1 7.91 9.48 4.88
CA MET A 1 6.79 9.65 3.92
C MET A 1 6.91 10.99 3.26
N LYS A 2 7.21 10.99 1.97
CA LYS A 2 7.18 12.21 1.14
C LYS A 2 5.73 12.52 0.78
N GLN A 3 5.34 13.80 0.77
CA GLN A 3 4.02 14.23 0.32
C GLN A 3 4.15 15.04 -0.97
N LEU A 4 3.30 14.72 -1.95
CA LEU A 4 3.06 15.56 -3.12
C LEU A 4 1.70 16.24 -2.96
N ARG A 5 1.62 17.51 -3.34
CA ARG A 5 0.41 18.32 -3.23
C ARG A 5 0.09 18.90 -4.59
N TYR A 6 -1.14 18.68 -5.03
CA TYR A 6 -1.65 19.19 -6.30
C TYR A 6 -2.90 20.03 -6.05
N ASN A 7 -3.01 21.15 -6.75
CA ASN A 7 -4.20 22.00 -6.77
C ASN A 7 -4.41 22.58 -8.19
N LYS A 8 -5.46 23.37 -8.41
CA LYS A 8 -5.76 23.94 -9.74
C LYS A 8 -4.62 24.79 -10.35
N SER A 9 -3.67 25.26 -9.55
CA SER A 9 -2.50 26.00 -10.04
C SER A 9 -1.32 25.11 -10.42
N SER A 10 -1.33 23.82 -10.05
CA SER A 10 -0.30 22.85 -10.40
C SER A 10 -0.27 22.55 -11.90
N GLU A 11 0.93 22.42 -12.46
CA GLU A 11 1.13 22.14 -13.89
C GLU A 11 0.48 20.81 -14.31
N GLU A 12 0.50 19.80 -13.44
CA GLU A 12 -0.13 18.50 -13.68
C GLU A 12 -1.65 18.62 -13.83
N ILE A 13 -2.30 19.44 -13.01
CA ILE A 13 -3.76 19.64 -13.09
C ILE A 13 -4.12 20.50 -14.30
N LYS A 14 -3.34 21.56 -14.61
CA LYS A 14 -3.54 22.32 -15.85
C LYS A 14 -3.41 21.42 -17.09
N TYR A 15 -2.41 20.53 -17.12
CA TYR A 15 -2.24 19.56 -18.19
C TYR A 15 -3.44 18.62 -18.31
N LEU A 16 -3.96 18.09 -17.19
CA LEU A 16 -5.14 17.22 -17.21
C LEU A 16 -6.39 17.96 -17.69
N LEU A 17 -6.58 19.22 -17.29
CA LEU A 17 -7.70 20.05 -17.73
C LEU A 17 -7.63 20.42 -19.22
N ASP A 18 -6.43 20.64 -19.76
CA ASP A 18 -6.21 20.82 -21.19
C ASP A 18 -6.61 19.57 -22.00
N LYS A 19 -6.36 18.37 -21.44
CA LYS A 19 -6.72 17.10 -22.10
C LYS A 19 -8.18 16.71 -21.92
N ASP A 20 -8.79 17.06 -20.80
CA ASP A 20 -10.18 16.76 -20.50
C ASP A 20 -10.80 17.83 -19.59
N ALA A 21 -11.54 18.75 -20.21
CA ALA A 21 -12.23 19.82 -19.52
C ALA A 21 -13.31 19.34 -18.55
N SER A 22 -13.83 18.11 -18.70
CA SER A 22 -14.83 17.56 -17.78
C SER A 22 -14.28 17.32 -16.37
N LEU A 23 -12.94 17.24 -16.23
CA LEU A 23 -12.27 17.10 -14.94
C LEU A 23 -12.34 18.37 -14.07
N ASP A 24 -12.67 19.55 -14.62
CA ASP A 24 -12.73 20.80 -13.85
C ASP A 24 -13.73 20.73 -12.70
N PHE A 25 -14.86 20.04 -12.92
CA PHE A 25 -15.81 19.77 -11.87
C PHE A 25 -15.18 18.99 -10.71
N LEU A 26 -14.42 17.91 -11.00
CA LEU A 26 -13.76 17.10 -9.97
C LEU A 26 -12.73 17.89 -9.17
N PHE A 27 -11.92 18.72 -9.83
CA PHE A 27 -10.96 19.60 -9.16
C PHE A 27 -11.61 20.80 -8.45
N SER A 28 -12.90 21.06 -8.68
CA SER A 28 -13.68 22.05 -7.92
C SER A 28 -14.24 21.47 -6.63
N LEU A 29 -14.34 20.15 -6.50
CA LEU A 29 -14.85 19.47 -5.29
C LEU A 29 -13.83 19.42 -4.15
N LYS A 30 -12.54 19.63 -4.44
CA LYS A 30 -11.43 19.56 -3.48
C LYS A 30 -10.42 20.67 -3.76
N ASP A 31 -10.07 21.43 -2.73
CA ASP A 31 -9.06 22.50 -2.84
C ASP A 31 -7.65 21.97 -3.12
N GLU A 32 -7.31 20.82 -2.52
CA GLU A 32 -6.04 20.15 -2.72
C GLU A 32 -6.18 18.62 -2.76
N ILE A 33 -5.30 18.00 -3.55
CA ILE A 33 -5.08 16.56 -3.62
C ILE A 33 -3.70 16.28 -3.03
N VAL A 34 -3.67 15.52 -1.94
CA VAL A 34 -2.43 15.12 -1.27
C VAL A 34 -2.17 13.66 -1.58
N VAL A 35 -1.01 13.38 -2.17
CA VAL A 35 -0.51 12.03 -2.45
C VAL A 35 0.63 11.73 -1.48
N ASN A 36 0.44 10.71 -0.65
CA ASN A 36 1.48 10.23 0.25
C ASN A 36 2.34 9.19 -0.48
N ILE A 37 3.66 9.32 -0.39
CA ILE A 37 4.63 8.39 -0.93
C ILE A 37 5.33 7.70 0.22
N ASP A 38 5.25 6.37 0.21
CA ASP A 38 5.97 5.51 1.13
C ASP A 38 7.44 5.37 0.71
N ASP A 39 8.34 5.47 1.68
CA ASP A 39 9.77 5.29 1.47
C ASP A 39 10.18 3.81 1.63
N ASN A 40 9.34 3.00 2.28
CA ASN A 40 9.54 1.55 2.41
C ASN A 40 8.74 0.81 1.32
N TYR A 41 9.35 0.66 0.14
CA TYR A 41 8.71 0.03 -1.01
C TYR A 41 8.30 -1.42 -0.78
N PHE A 42 9.09 -2.19 -0.01
CA PHE A 42 8.76 -3.57 0.32
C PHE A 42 7.47 -3.63 1.13
N LEU A 43 7.40 -2.84 2.20
CA LEU A 43 6.25 -2.80 3.09
C LEU A 43 5.00 -2.24 2.39
N SER A 44 5.18 -1.25 1.52
CA SER A 44 4.09 -0.69 0.70
C SER A 44 3.49 -1.74 -0.24
N LEU A 45 4.33 -2.52 -0.94
CA LEU A 45 3.89 -3.63 -1.79
C LEU A 45 3.24 -4.76 -0.98
N ALA A 46 3.79 -5.10 0.19
CA ALA A 46 3.17 -6.06 1.10
C ALA A 46 1.77 -5.60 1.54
N GLY A 47 1.62 -4.32 1.87
CA GLY A 47 0.34 -3.68 2.18
C GLY A 47 -0.67 -3.79 1.02
N ILE A 48 -0.22 -3.55 -0.22
CA ILE A 48 -1.05 -3.71 -1.43
C ILE A 48 -1.55 -5.15 -1.57
N ILE A 49 -0.67 -6.15 -1.40
CA ILE A 49 -1.04 -7.58 -1.45
C ILE A 49 -2.09 -7.88 -0.36
N ILE A 50 -1.89 -7.38 0.86
CA ILE A 50 -2.80 -7.58 1.97
C ILE A 50 -4.17 -6.96 1.70
N ALA A 51 -4.21 -5.77 1.08
CA ALA A 51 -5.44 -5.05 0.78
C ALA A 51 -6.29 -5.64 -0.35
N GLN A 52 -5.74 -6.55 -1.17
CA GLN A 52 -6.46 -7.15 -2.31
C GLN A 52 -7.81 -7.72 -1.87
N GLN A 53 -8.87 -7.30 -2.57
CA GLN A 53 -10.26 -7.75 -2.37
C GLN A 53 -10.81 -7.48 -0.94
N LEU A 54 -10.27 -6.50 -0.23
CA LEU A 54 -10.73 -6.08 1.10
C LEU A 54 -11.10 -4.60 1.13
N SER A 55 -11.97 -4.23 2.07
CA SER A 55 -12.13 -2.82 2.42
C SER A 55 -10.87 -2.30 3.11
N SER A 56 -10.63 -0.98 3.01
CA SER A 56 -9.48 -0.33 3.67
C SER A 56 -9.45 -0.60 5.18
N LYS A 57 -10.62 -0.67 5.82
CA LYS A 57 -10.74 -0.98 7.26
C LYS A 57 -10.20 -2.37 7.59
N VAL A 58 -10.60 -3.40 6.83
CA VAL A 58 -10.16 -4.78 7.08
C VAL A 58 -8.68 -4.95 6.74
N ALA A 59 -8.23 -4.37 5.62
CA ALA A 59 -6.82 -4.36 5.23
C ALA A 59 -5.94 -3.78 6.35
N ASN A 60 -6.31 -2.62 6.90
CA ASN A 60 -5.59 -1.98 7.99
C ASN A 60 -5.55 -2.84 9.27
N VAL A 61 -6.62 -3.57 9.59
CA VAL A 61 -6.65 -4.46 10.74
C VAL A 61 -5.67 -5.62 10.57
N ILE A 62 -5.66 -6.26 9.40
CA ILE A 62 -4.74 -7.38 9.11
C ILE A 62 -3.29 -6.89 9.09
N PHE A 63 -3.04 -5.74 8.47
CA PHE A 63 -1.72 -5.14 8.40
C PHE A 63 -1.16 -4.85 9.81
N LYS A 64 -1.96 -4.23 10.70
CA LYS A 64 -1.55 -4.01 12.10
C LYS A 64 -1.26 -5.29 12.86
N ARG A 65 -2.00 -6.38 12.57
CA ARG A 65 -1.72 -7.69 13.18
C ARG A 65 -0.40 -8.25 12.69
N LEU A 66 -0.06 -8.07 11.41
CA LEU A 66 1.25 -8.44 10.87
C LEU A 66 2.38 -7.65 11.55
N GLU A 67 2.22 -6.33 11.67
CA GLU A 67 3.19 -5.48 12.39
C GLU A 67 3.35 -5.95 13.83
N ASN A 68 2.25 -6.21 14.54
CA ASN A 68 2.30 -6.69 15.92
C ASN A 68 2.97 -8.07 16.05
N MET A 69 2.70 -8.99 15.12
CA MET A 69 3.32 -10.32 15.07
C MET A 69 4.85 -10.23 14.93
N PHE A 70 5.35 -9.19 14.28
CA PHE A 70 6.78 -8.95 14.08
C PHE A 70 7.35 -7.81 14.92
N HIS A 71 6.66 -7.41 16.00
CA HIS A 71 7.10 -6.34 16.91
C HIS A 71 7.45 -5.02 16.19
N GLN A 72 6.59 -4.61 15.25
CA GLN A 72 6.73 -3.40 14.43
C GLN A 72 7.93 -3.39 13.46
N ASP A 73 8.59 -4.54 13.29
CA ASP A 73 9.73 -4.69 12.38
C ASP A 73 9.43 -5.80 11.36
N VAL A 74 8.66 -5.46 10.33
CA VAL A 74 8.27 -6.38 9.25
C VAL A 74 9.38 -6.42 8.20
N THR A 75 10.07 -7.55 8.09
CA THR A 75 11.15 -7.76 7.10
C THR A 75 10.83 -8.93 6.17
N ALA A 76 11.44 -8.95 4.99
CA ALA A 76 11.32 -10.07 4.05
C ALA A 76 11.68 -11.41 4.72
N GLN A 77 12.81 -11.45 5.43
CA GLN A 77 13.27 -12.66 6.11
C GLN A 77 12.24 -13.17 7.14
N LYS A 78 11.66 -12.28 7.94
CA LYS A 78 10.62 -12.67 8.91
C LYS A 78 9.36 -13.24 8.25
N ILE A 79 8.97 -12.72 7.08
CA ILE A 79 7.86 -13.30 6.30
C ILE A 79 8.23 -14.70 5.79
N LEU A 80 9.47 -14.90 5.35
CA LEU A 80 9.95 -16.22 4.90
C LEU A 80 10.04 -17.23 6.04
N ASP A 81 10.45 -16.81 7.23
CA ASP A 81 10.65 -17.70 8.38
C ASP A 81 9.35 -18.00 9.15
N ALA A 82 8.33 -17.14 9.05
CA ALA A 82 7.05 -17.34 9.72
C ALA A 82 6.37 -18.63 9.22
N LYS A 83 5.68 -19.35 10.11
CA LYS A 83 4.87 -20.50 9.69
C LYS A 83 3.61 -20.00 9.00
N ASP A 84 3.14 -20.77 8.02
CA ASP A 84 1.88 -20.47 7.34
C ASP A 84 0.70 -20.36 8.31
N GLU A 85 0.66 -21.20 9.35
CA GLU A 85 -0.37 -21.18 10.40
C GLU A 85 -0.41 -19.84 11.16
N ASP A 86 0.76 -19.29 11.49
CA ASP A 86 0.87 -18.00 12.19
C ASP A 86 0.35 -16.86 11.30
N LEU A 87 0.77 -16.85 10.02
CA LEU A 87 0.29 -15.88 9.03
C LEU A 87 -1.22 -16.02 8.76
N ARG A 88 -1.76 -17.23 8.80
CA ARG A 88 -3.20 -17.47 8.67
C ARG A 88 -3.96 -16.97 9.89
N SER A 89 -3.41 -17.11 11.10
CA SER A 89 -4.05 -16.70 12.35
C SER A 89 -4.35 -15.20 12.40
N ILE A 90 -3.55 -14.37 11.72
CA ILE A 90 -3.76 -12.92 11.66
C ILE A 90 -4.77 -12.49 10.58
N GLY A 91 -5.26 -13.42 9.75
CA GLY A 91 -6.31 -13.20 8.75
C GLY A 91 -5.82 -13.21 7.29
N LEU A 92 -4.60 -13.66 7.01
CA LEU A 92 -4.13 -13.82 5.64
C LEU A 92 -4.71 -15.09 4.99
N SER A 93 -5.10 -14.99 3.72
CA SER A 93 -5.43 -16.16 2.91
C SER A 93 -4.16 -16.84 2.43
N HIS A 94 -4.24 -18.13 2.08
CA HIS A 94 -3.12 -18.86 1.48
C HIS A 94 -2.55 -18.15 0.24
N GLN A 95 -3.43 -17.59 -0.59
CA GLN A 95 -3.01 -16.88 -1.80
C GLN A 95 -2.17 -15.63 -1.47
N LYS A 96 -2.57 -14.86 -0.45
CA LYS A 96 -1.81 -13.69 0.02
C LYS A 96 -0.49 -14.09 0.65
N ILE A 97 -0.45 -15.19 1.41
CA ILE A 97 0.80 -15.75 1.95
C ILE A 97 1.76 -16.09 0.81
N LYS A 98 1.29 -16.80 -0.22
CA LYS A 98 2.10 -17.14 -1.40
C LYS A 98 2.68 -15.90 -2.08
N TYR A 99 1.87 -14.85 -2.28
CA TYR A 99 2.34 -13.60 -2.90
C TYR A 99 3.31 -12.83 -2.02
N LEU A 100 3.07 -12.76 -0.71
CA LEU A 100 3.99 -12.14 0.24
C LEU A 100 5.34 -12.86 0.28
N ARG A 101 5.35 -14.20 0.25
CA ARG A 101 6.58 -14.99 0.18
C ARG A 101 7.33 -14.74 -1.14
N SER A 102 6.64 -14.75 -2.27
CA SER A 102 7.25 -14.45 -3.57
C SER A 102 7.86 -13.03 -3.61
N LEU A 103 7.19 -12.04 -3.02
CA LEU A 103 7.74 -10.69 -2.86
C LEU A 103 8.96 -10.68 -1.94
N ALA A 104 8.90 -11.39 -0.81
CA ALA A 104 9.99 -11.48 0.16
C ALA A 104 11.24 -12.18 -0.41
N GLU A 105 11.07 -13.26 -1.18
CA GLU A 105 12.16 -13.95 -1.90
C GLU A 105 12.88 -12.99 -2.85
N CYS A 106 12.12 -12.26 -3.68
CA CYS A 106 12.69 -11.27 -4.61
C CYS A 106 13.42 -10.13 -3.90
N HIS A 107 12.90 -9.68 -2.74
CA HIS A 107 13.54 -8.63 -1.96
C HIS A 107 14.81 -9.10 -1.26
N ALA A 108 14.83 -10.32 -0.71
CA ALA A 108 15.97 -10.88 0.03
C ALA A 108 17.15 -11.31 -0.87
N GLN A 109 16.94 -11.45 -2.18
CA GLN A 109 17.98 -11.78 -3.16
C GLN A 109 18.80 -10.57 -3.64
N LYS A 110 18.52 -9.37 -3.13
CA LYS A 110 19.28 -8.14 -3.40
C LYS A 110 20.23 -7.82 -2.26
#